data_AF-A0A9X0RRY7-F1
#
_entry.id   AF-A0A9X0RRY7-F1
#
_cell.length_a   1.000
_cell.length_b   1.000
_cell.length_c   1.000
_cell.angle_alpha   90.00
_cell.angle_beta   90.00
_cell.angle_gamma   90.00
#
_symmetry.space_group_name_H-M   'P 1'
#
loop_
_entity.id
_entity.type
_entity.pdbx_description
1 polymer ?
#
loop_
_entity_poly.entity_id
_entity_poly.type
_entity_poly.pdbx_seq_one_letter_code
_entity_poly.pdbx_strand_id
1 'polypeptide(L)'
;MKSIPYTVLMLLLPYCGVALAVSTACPPMSKNITSSNNWIMLGGDAKGAVRQVVAGEFGKDVNSQKRVLGQFDQCGDLMVADISYDKNEGNVLLTMEQHIARVQRGWVAEYAYMVKVIKAGQEEVVDNRQGTISWQIGQHGNIISSSDKFTSMGKDGFTDTTYRYDKQFRVEKSVARGSDNMTNGESSWRWNPQGLVTLSTSARSKDTYSYDNQWRELRLNSTATTPVSTLRSVDECQLWDEVGNCTLSYLHETEVFAKGTIERHLSSAYKYQYWNAPNETAAQD
;
A
#
# COMPACT_ATOMS: atom_id res chain seq x y z
N MET A 1 -31.74 13.69 -82.11
CA MET A 1 -31.65 15.06 -81.56
C MET A 1 -31.38 14.98 -80.06
N LYS A 2 -30.22 15.53 -79.65
CA LYS A 2 -29.80 15.99 -78.32
C LYS A 2 -29.83 15.01 -77.13
N SER A 3 -28.66 14.42 -76.85
CA SER A 3 -28.24 13.90 -75.54
C SER A 3 -28.14 15.03 -74.50
N ILE A 4 -28.62 14.75 -73.29
CA ILE A 4 -28.44 15.58 -72.08
C ILE A 4 -27.42 14.83 -71.20
N PRO A 5 -26.29 15.43 -70.80
CA PRO A 5 -25.40 14.81 -69.84
C PRO A 5 -25.91 15.04 -68.41
N TYR A 6 -26.14 13.96 -67.67
CA TYR A 6 -26.35 13.97 -66.22
C TYR A 6 -25.00 14.13 -65.52
N THR A 7 -24.75 15.31 -64.98
CA THR A 7 -23.64 15.56 -64.06
C THR A 7 -23.95 14.89 -62.72
N VAL A 8 -23.26 13.80 -62.41
CA VAL A 8 -23.31 13.15 -61.10
C VAL A 8 -22.46 13.96 -60.13
N LEU A 9 -23.10 14.69 -59.23
CA LEU A 9 -22.48 15.31 -58.06
C LEU A 9 -22.96 14.54 -56.83
N MET A 10 -22.11 13.70 -56.24
CA MET A 10 -22.36 13.14 -54.90
C MET A 10 -21.08 13.14 -54.07
N LEU A 11 -20.96 14.23 -53.30
CA LEU A 11 -20.66 14.31 -51.87
C LEU A 11 -19.79 13.17 -51.27
N LEU A 12 -18.50 13.45 -51.15
CA LEU A 12 -17.61 12.83 -50.16
C LEU A 12 -18.06 13.28 -48.75
N LEU A 13 -18.82 12.43 -48.06
CA LEU A 13 -19.05 12.56 -46.63
C LEU A 13 -17.75 12.22 -45.89
N PRO A 14 -17.19 13.13 -45.06
CA PRO A 14 -16.09 12.77 -44.18
C PRO A 14 -16.62 11.77 -43.16
N TYR A 15 -16.12 10.53 -43.24
CA TYR A 15 -16.25 9.53 -42.19
C TYR A 15 -15.50 10.05 -40.95
N CYS A 16 -16.15 10.92 -40.16
CA CYS A 16 -15.72 11.19 -38.81
C CYS A 16 -15.93 9.90 -38.02
N GLY A 17 -14.88 9.08 -37.98
CA GLY A 17 -14.78 7.98 -37.03
C GLY A 17 -14.86 8.57 -35.64
N VAL A 18 -16.03 8.47 -35.02
CA VAL A 18 -16.16 8.69 -33.58
C VAL A 18 -15.34 7.57 -32.94
N ALA A 19 -14.13 7.89 -32.51
CA ALA A 19 -13.39 7.03 -31.61
C ALA A 19 -14.25 6.93 -30.34
N LEU A 20 -15.04 5.85 -30.25
CA LEU A 20 -15.67 5.47 -29.00
C LEU A 20 -14.51 5.24 -28.03
N ALA A 21 -14.27 6.20 -27.15
CA ALA A 21 -13.45 5.99 -25.98
C ALA A 21 -14.10 4.82 -25.23
N VAL A 22 -13.53 3.63 -25.40
CA VAL A 22 -13.91 2.47 -24.62
C VAL A 22 -13.46 2.79 -23.21
N SER A 23 -14.37 3.37 -22.42
CA SER A 23 -14.32 3.24 -20.97
C SER A 23 -14.37 1.74 -20.71
N THR A 24 -13.20 1.12 -20.57
CA THR A 24 -13.12 -0.27 -20.12
C THR A 24 -13.58 -0.26 -18.68
N ALA A 25 -14.87 -0.49 -18.49
CA ALA A 25 -15.45 -0.64 -17.17
C ALA A 25 -14.62 -1.67 -16.40
N CYS A 26 -14.29 -1.33 -15.15
CA CYS A 26 -13.47 -2.22 -14.33
C CYS A 26 -14.15 -3.58 -14.15
N PRO A 27 -13.37 -4.67 -14.03
CA PRO A 27 -13.92 -6.00 -13.81
C PRO A 27 -14.87 -6.04 -12.61
N PRO A 28 -15.85 -6.97 -12.59
CA PRO A 28 -16.72 -7.16 -11.44
C PRO A 28 -15.92 -7.35 -10.15
N MET A 29 -16.38 -6.72 -9.06
CA MET A 29 -15.73 -6.76 -7.73
C MET A 29 -14.32 -6.16 -7.70
N SER A 30 -13.89 -5.43 -8.73
CA SER A 30 -12.55 -4.81 -8.79
C SER A 30 -12.22 -4.08 -7.50
N LYS A 31 -13.14 -3.27 -6.97
CA LYS A 31 -12.95 -2.52 -5.72
C LYS A 31 -12.49 -3.40 -4.54
N ASN A 32 -13.11 -4.57 -4.33
CA ASN A 32 -12.74 -5.42 -3.18
C ASN A 32 -11.42 -6.17 -3.44
N ILE A 33 -11.20 -6.54 -4.70
CA ILE A 33 -9.99 -7.23 -5.15
C ILE A 33 -8.79 -6.29 -5.02
N THR A 34 -8.89 -5.07 -5.56
CA THR A 34 -7.84 -4.06 -5.50
C THR A 34 -7.59 -3.63 -4.05
N SER A 35 -8.64 -3.42 -3.26
CA SER A 35 -8.50 -3.12 -1.83
C SER A 35 -7.75 -4.21 -1.07
N SER A 36 -8.05 -5.48 -1.33
CA SER A 36 -7.31 -6.61 -0.74
C SER A 36 -5.88 -6.73 -1.24
N ASN A 37 -5.64 -6.48 -2.54
CA ASN A 37 -4.30 -6.53 -3.12
C ASN A 37 -3.42 -5.41 -2.54
N ASN A 38 -3.95 -4.18 -2.47
CA ASN A 38 -3.30 -3.03 -1.84
C ASN A 38 -3.07 -3.28 -0.35
N TRP A 39 -4.02 -3.89 0.35
CA TRP A 39 -3.82 -4.31 1.74
C TRP A 39 -2.65 -5.29 1.90
N ILE A 40 -2.55 -6.28 1.00
CA ILE A 40 -1.47 -7.28 1.02
C ILE A 40 -0.10 -6.65 0.74
N MET A 41 -0.02 -5.69 -0.19
CA MET A 41 1.25 -5.11 -0.63
C MET A 41 1.70 -3.90 0.20
N LEU A 42 0.75 -3.06 0.61
CA LEU A 42 0.99 -1.74 1.19
C LEU A 42 0.50 -1.62 2.64
N GLY A 43 -0.31 -2.57 3.14
CA GLY A 43 -0.90 -2.51 4.47
C GLY A 43 -2.07 -1.54 4.60
N GLY A 44 -2.63 -1.05 3.48
CA GLY A 44 -3.71 -0.07 3.45
C GLY A 44 -4.27 0.09 2.04
N ASP A 45 -5.40 0.80 1.93
CA ASP A 45 -6.04 1.13 0.67
C ASP A 45 -6.61 2.56 0.71
N ALA A 46 -6.75 3.18 -0.46
CA ALA A 46 -7.27 4.53 -0.60
C ALA A 46 -8.65 4.53 -1.25
N LYS A 47 -9.49 5.48 -0.87
CA LYS A 47 -10.84 5.64 -1.40
C LYS A 47 -10.84 6.39 -2.73
N GLY A 48 -11.77 6.02 -3.60
CA GLY A 48 -11.99 6.68 -4.89
C GLY A 48 -11.01 6.24 -5.98
N ALA A 49 -11.13 6.86 -7.15
CA ALA A 49 -10.27 6.57 -8.31
C ALA A 49 -8.92 7.28 -8.18
N VAL A 50 -8.15 6.90 -7.17
CA VAL A 50 -6.80 7.44 -6.93
C VAL A 50 -5.92 7.09 -8.12
N ARG A 51 -5.23 8.09 -8.65
CA ARG A 51 -4.19 7.97 -9.67
C ARG A 51 -2.81 7.91 -9.04
N GLN A 52 -2.60 8.72 -8.01
CA GLN A 52 -1.32 8.80 -7.32
C GLN A 52 -1.52 9.18 -5.85
N VAL A 53 -0.69 8.62 -4.99
CA VAL A 53 -0.52 9.06 -3.60
C VAL A 53 0.93 9.43 -3.36
N VAL A 54 1.14 10.53 -2.64
CA VAL A 54 2.43 10.89 -2.05
C VAL A 54 2.22 11.06 -0.56
N ALA A 55 2.98 10.32 0.24
CA ALA A 55 2.96 10.43 1.69
C ALA A 55 4.35 10.70 2.24
N GLY A 56 4.40 11.49 3.31
CA GLY A 56 5.58 11.71 4.11
C GLY A 56 5.24 11.62 5.58
N GLU A 57 6.02 10.85 6.34
CA GLU A 57 5.99 10.83 7.80
C GLU A 57 7.26 11.47 8.33
N PHE A 58 7.14 12.23 9.41
CA PHE A 58 8.27 12.80 10.12
C PHE A 58 8.07 12.68 11.64
N GLY A 59 9.16 12.36 12.33
CA GLY A 59 9.19 12.38 13.79
C GLY A 59 9.29 13.81 14.32
N LYS A 60 8.49 14.12 15.33
CA LYS A 60 8.51 15.40 16.04
C LYS A 60 9.61 15.42 17.11
N ASP A 61 9.81 14.29 17.78
CA ASP A 61 10.76 14.09 18.88
C ASP A 61 11.77 12.98 18.60
N VAL A 62 11.70 12.37 17.42
CA VAL A 62 12.62 11.35 16.93
C VAL A 62 13.09 11.74 15.53
N ASN A 63 14.37 11.49 15.22
CA ASN A 63 14.87 11.67 13.85
C ASN A 63 14.40 10.47 13.01
N SER A 64 13.21 10.58 12.45
CA SER A 64 12.53 9.54 11.68
C SER A 64 11.86 10.18 10.48
N GLN A 65 12.02 9.58 9.30
CA GLN A 65 11.39 10.02 8.07
C GLN A 65 10.97 8.81 7.24
N LYS A 66 9.70 8.78 6.82
CA LYS A 66 9.19 7.81 5.84
C LYS A 66 8.66 8.55 4.63
N ARG A 67 8.86 7.98 3.44
CA ARG A 67 8.27 8.48 2.19
C ARG A 67 7.59 7.33 1.46
N VAL A 68 6.41 7.60 0.93
CA VAL A 68 5.68 6.68 0.06
C VAL A 68 5.25 7.44 -1.20
N LEU A 69 5.50 6.85 -2.36
CA LEU A 69 4.97 7.28 -3.64
C LEU A 69 4.27 6.08 -4.26
N GLY A 70 2.97 6.14 -4.49
CA GLY A 70 2.22 5.07 -5.15
C GLY A 70 1.46 5.59 -6.36
N GLN A 71 1.41 4.81 -7.44
CA GLN A 71 0.62 5.12 -8.64
C GLN A 71 -0.30 3.96 -8.95
N PHE A 72 -1.52 4.27 -9.38
CA PHE A 72 -2.58 3.29 -9.58
C PHE A 72 -3.25 3.49 -10.94
N ASP A 73 -3.75 2.40 -11.51
CA ASP A 73 -4.57 2.49 -12.71
C ASP A 73 -6.00 2.98 -12.40
N GLN A 74 -6.82 3.14 -13.43
CA GLN A 74 -8.20 3.63 -13.28
C GLN A 74 -9.10 2.70 -12.44
N CYS A 75 -8.72 1.44 -12.26
CA CYS A 75 -9.44 0.47 -11.45
C CYS A 75 -8.90 0.34 -10.02
N GLY A 76 -7.84 1.08 -9.69
CA GLY A 76 -7.23 1.11 -8.37
C GLY A 76 -6.17 0.02 -8.15
N ASP A 77 -5.77 -0.71 -9.19
CA ASP A 77 -4.63 -1.63 -9.08
C ASP A 77 -3.34 -0.83 -8.99
N LEU A 78 -2.48 -1.21 -8.04
CA LEU A 78 -1.14 -0.63 -7.93
C LEU A 78 -0.34 -0.88 -9.22
N MET A 79 0.20 0.19 -9.81
CA MET A 79 1.12 0.11 -10.93
C MET A 79 2.57 0.09 -10.45
N VAL A 80 2.91 1.00 -9.54
CA VAL A 80 4.24 1.13 -8.96
C VAL A 80 4.14 1.78 -7.58
N ALA A 81 5.01 1.38 -6.65
CA ALA A 81 5.25 2.11 -5.41
C ALA A 81 6.73 2.18 -5.06
N ASP A 82 7.18 3.34 -4.58
CA ASP A 82 8.50 3.55 -3.99
C ASP A 82 8.32 3.94 -2.52
N ILE A 83 9.01 3.24 -1.63
CA ILE A 83 8.94 3.43 -0.19
C ILE A 83 10.36 3.57 0.33
N SER A 84 10.61 4.62 1.12
CA SER A 84 11.86 4.77 1.86
C SER A 84 11.57 5.07 3.32
N TYR A 85 12.45 4.61 4.20
CA TYR A 85 12.34 4.87 5.63
C TYR A 85 13.72 4.97 6.25
N ASP A 86 13.97 6.10 6.91
CA ASP A 86 15.20 6.40 7.61
C ASP A 86 14.87 6.77 9.05
N LYS A 87 15.56 6.14 10.00
CA LYS A 87 15.40 6.44 11.42
C LYS A 87 16.75 6.43 12.13
N ASN A 88 16.97 7.46 12.94
CA ASN A 88 18.08 7.57 13.87
C ASN A 88 17.51 7.85 15.27
N GLU A 89 17.64 6.88 16.16
CA GLU A 89 17.11 6.97 17.51
C GLU A 89 18.12 6.47 18.54
N GLY A 90 18.63 7.39 19.36
CA GLY A 90 19.66 7.08 20.33
C GLY A 90 20.92 6.56 19.66
N ASN A 91 21.20 5.26 19.84
CA ASN A 91 22.34 4.59 19.22
C ASN A 91 21.93 3.66 18.07
N VAL A 92 20.70 3.71 17.57
CA VAL A 92 20.21 2.83 16.50
C VAL A 92 19.98 3.66 15.23
N LEU A 93 20.52 3.18 14.12
CA LEU A 93 20.27 3.71 12.78
C LEU A 93 19.59 2.63 11.94
N LEU A 94 18.50 2.97 11.28
CA LEU A 94 17.75 2.11 10.39
C LEU A 94 17.55 2.84 9.07
N THR A 95 17.81 2.15 7.97
CA THR A 95 17.50 2.60 6.61
C THR A 95 16.77 1.48 5.89
N MET A 96 15.76 1.80 5.11
CA MET A 96 14.98 0.86 4.32
C MET A 96 14.56 1.50 3.00
N GLU A 97 14.62 0.71 1.93
CA GLU A 97 14.08 1.05 0.62
C GLU A 97 13.27 -0.13 0.09
N GLN A 98 12.20 0.17 -0.63
CA GLN A 98 11.39 -0.81 -1.33
C GLN A 98 10.81 -0.21 -2.61
N HIS A 99 10.90 -0.98 -3.69
CA HIS A 99 10.29 -0.68 -4.98
C HIS A 99 9.32 -1.80 -5.34
N ILE A 100 8.06 -1.49 -5.61
CA ILE A 100 7.02 -2.44 -6.02
C ILE A 100 6.60 -2.09 -7.44
N ALA A 101 6.52 -3.06 -8.33
CA ALA A 101 6.06 -2.86 -9.70
C ALA A 101 5.09 -3.95 -10.16
N ARG A 102 4.08 -3.56 -10.94
CA ARG A 102 3.18 -4.49 -11.62
C ARG A 102 3.91 -5.20 -12.75
N VAL A 103 3.73 -6.51 -12.83
CA VAL A 103 4.25 -7.38 -13.91
C VAL A 103 3.11 -8.19 -14.53
N GLN A 104 3.38 -8.91 -15.61
CA GLN A 104 2.34 -9.63 -16.36
C GLN A 104 1.48 -10.59 -15.52
N ARG A 105 2.04 -11.17 -14.45
CA ARG A 105 1.37 -12.17 -13.59
C ARG A 105 1.24 -11.75 -12.13
N GLY A 106 1.19 -10.45 -11.84
CA GLY A 106 0.98 -9.91 -10.50
C GLY A 106 1.94 -8.76 -10.22
N TRP A 107 2.68 -8.84 -9.12
CA TRP A 107 3.60 -7.79 -8.70
C TRP A 107 4.92 -8.37 -8.25
N VAL A 108 5.98 -7.57 -8.35
CA VAL A 108 7.28 -7.85 -7.77
C VAL A 108 7.68 -6.67 -6.90
N ALA A 109 8.27 -6.95 -5.74
CA ALA A 109 8.96 -5.94 -4.95
C ALA A 109 10.42 -6.29 -4.77
N GLU A 110 11.29 -5.30 -4.90
CA GLU A 110 12.67 -5.34 -4.44
C GLU A 110 12.76 -4.52 -3.17
N TYR A 111 13.49 -5.01 -2.17
CA TYR A 111 13.67 -4.28 -0.92
C TYR A 111 15.06 -4.50 -0.34
N ALA A 112 15.51 -3.52 0.44
CA ALA A 112 16.68 -3.63 1.28
C ALA A 112 16.45 -2.85 2.57
N TYR A 113 16.93 -3.39 3.69
CA TYR A 113 17.03 -2.63 4.94
C TYR A 113 18.32 -2.97 5.67
N MET A 114 18.79 -2.01 6.46
CA MET A 114 19.99 -2.14 7.28
C MET A 114 19.75 -1.50 8.65
N VAL A 115 20.13 -2.23 9.70
CA VAL A 115 20.15 -1.75 11.07
C VAL A 115 21.57 -1.71 11.56
N LYS A 116 22.00 -0.53 12.00
CA LYS A 116 23.28 -0.31 12.66
C LYS A 116 23.05 0.12 14.10
N VAL A 117 24.00 -0.24 14.96
CA VAL A 117 24.09 0.30 16.31
C VAL A 117 25.41 1.01 16.51
N ILE A 118 25.40 2.13 17.21
CA ILE A 118 26.60 2.82 17.66
C ILE A 118 27.04 2.18 18.97
N LYS A 119 28.23 1.56 18.98
CA LYS A 119 28.90 1.06 20.18
C LYS A 119 30.29 1.67 20.27
N ALA A 120 30.61 2.28 21.41
CA ALA A 120 31.89 2.94 21.65
C ALA A 120 32.29 3.94 20.52
N GLY A 121 31.32 4.63 19.94
CA GLY A 121 31.53 5.61 18.86
C GLY A 121 31.74 5.00 17.47
N GLN A 122 31.60 3.68 17.30
CA GLN A 122 31.69 3.00 16.00
C GLN A 122 30.33 2.41 15.60
N GLU A 123 30.02 2.47 14.30
CA GLU A 123 28.85 1.82 13.73
C GLU A 123 29.10 0.33 13.53
N GLU A 124 28.21 -0.50 14.05
CA GLU A 124 28.20 -1.96 13.87
C GLU A 124 26.89 -2.37 13.21
N VAL A 125 26.96 -3.10 12.09
CA VAL A 125 25.78 -3.68 11.43
C VAL A 125 25.27 -4.84 12.28
N VAL A 126 24.03 -4.75 12.75
CA VAL A 126 23.38 -5.81 13.55
C VAL A 126 22.30 -6.54 12.78
N ASP A 127 21.75 -5.92 11.75
CA ASP A 127 20.89 -6.57 10.78
C ASP A 127 21.07 -5.93 9.40
N ASN A 128 20.99 -6.74 8.36
CA ASN A 128 21.06 -6.31 6.98
C ASN A 128 20.36 -7.37 6.14
N ARG A 129 19.33 -6.96 5.40
CA ARG A 129 18.56 -7.86 4.56
C ARG A 129 18.17 -7.18 3.27
N GLN A 130 18.26 -7.94 2.19
CA GLN A 130 17.76 -7.55 0.88
C GLN A 130 17.07 -8.74 0.23
N GLY A 131 16.05 -8.48 -0.59
CA GLY A 131 15.31 -9.56 -1.22
C GLY A 131 14.32 -9.11 -2.28
N THR A 132 13.64 -10.10 -2.82
CA THR A 132 12.61 -9.93 -3.84
C THR A 132 11.36 -10.69 -3.43
N ILE A 133 10.23 -9.99 -3.38
CA ILE A 133 8.91 -10.57 -3.17
C ILE A 133 8.21 -10.67 -4.51
N SER A 134 7.68 -11.85 -4.84
CA SER A 134 6.87 -12.07 -6.05
C SER A 134 5.45 -12.45 -5.64
N TRP A 135 4.47 -11.59 -5.92
CA TRP A 135 3.05 -11.87 -5.71
C TRP A 135 2.41 -12.43 -6.97
N GLN A 136 1.69 -13.54 -6.83
CA GLN A 136 0.99 -14.22 -7.92
C GLN A 136 -0.52 -13.99 -7.83
N ILE A 137 -1.13 -13.63 -8.94
CA ILE A 137 -2.58 -13.43 -9.03
C ILE A 137 -3.32 -14.70 -9.45
N GLY A 138 -4.53 -14.87 -8.91
CA GLY A 138 -5.49 -15.88 -9.34
C GLY A 138 -6.31 -15.45 -10.55
N GLN A 139 -7.27 -16.29 -10.94
CA GLN A 139 -8.12 -16.06 -12.11
C GLN A 139 -8.98 -14.79 -12.04
N HIS A 140 -9.26 -14.30 -10.83
CA HIS A 140 -10.04 -13.09 -10.61
C HIS A 140 -9.17 -11.83 -10.41
N GLY A 141 -7.84 -11.95 -10.51
CA GLY A 141 -6.91 -10.84 -10.30
C GLY A 141 -6.53 -10.57 -8.83
N ASN A 142 -7.08 -11.33 -7.87
CA ASN A 142 -6.67 -11.28 -6.47
C ASN A 142 -5.34 -12.02 -6.24
N ILE A 143 -4.50 -11.52 -5.34
CA ILE A 143 -3.23 -12.16 -4.96
C ILE A 143 -3.52 -13.46 -4.19
N ILE A 144 -3.16 -14.62 -4.74
CA ILE A 144 -3.42 -15.91 -4.08
C ILE A 144 -2.20 -16.43 -3.30
N SER A 145 -1.00 -16.01 -3.69
CA SER A 145 0.24 -16.37 -3.01
C SER A 145 1.33 -15.34 -3.24
N SER A 146 2.37 -15.41 -2.41
CA SER A 146 3.62 -14.70 -2.61
C SER A 146 4.82 -15.55 -2.20
N SER A 147 5.98 -15.24 -2.77
CA SER A 147 7.27 -15.83 -2.41
C SER A 147 8.28 -14.71 -2.22
N ASP A 148 8.83 -14.60 -1.02
CA ASP A 148 9.96 -13.73 -0.69
C ASP A 148 11.24 -14.57 -0.73
N LYS A 149 12.23 -14.14 -1.50
CA LYS A 149 13.59 -14.70 -1.50
C LYS A 149 14.56 -13.61 -1.11
N PHE A 150 15.39 -13.87 -0.11
CA PHE A 150 16.24 -12.83 0.47
C PHE A 150 17.58 -13.38 0.94
N THR A 151 18.52 -12.46 1.14
CA THR A 151 19.75 -12.71 1.88
C THR A 151 19.72 -11.83 3.14
N SER A 152 19.85 -12.45 4.31
CA SER A 152 19.93 -11.76 5.61
C SER A 152 21.26 -12.09 6.27
N MET A 153 22.05 -11.06 6.59
CA MET A 153 23.38 -11.21 7.18
C MET A 153 24.26 -12.22 6.42
N GLY A 154 24.19 -12.19 5.08
CA GLY A 154 24.93 -13.07 4.18
C GLY A 154 24.38 -14.50 4.04
N LYS A 155 23.22 -14.81 4.63
CA LYS A 155 22.56 -16.12 4.52
C LYS A 155 21.29 -16.03 3.70
N ASP A 156 21.16 -16.94 2.75
CA ASP A 156 19.96 -17.04 1.93
C ASP A 156 18.79 -17.60 2.73
N GLY A 157 17.60 -17.10 2.40
CA GLY A 157 16.35 -17.51 2.98
C GLY A 157 15.17 -17.26 2.06
N PHE A 158 14.01 -17.79 2.47
CA PHE A 158 12.76 -17.61 1.78
C PHE A 158 11.57 -17.61 2.73
N THR A 159 10.47 -17.00 2.30
CA THR A 159 9.14 -17.10 2.92
C THR A 159 8.07 -17.19 1.84
N ASP A 160 7.30 -18.27 1.85
CA ASP A 160 6.13 -18.44 0.99
C ASP A 160 4.85 -18.16 1.77
N THR A 161 3.96 -17.38 1.19
CA THR A 161 2.67 -17.00 1.79
C THR A 161 1.51 -17.39 0.89
N THR A 162 0.43 -17.88 1.51
CA THR A 162 -0.85 -18.14 0.83
C THR A 162 -1.96 -17.29 1.44
N TYR A 163 -2.91 -16.85 0.61
CA TYR A 163 -3.98 -15.96 1.02
C TYR A 163 -5.35 -16.62 0.85
N ARG A 164 -6.26 -16.33 1.77
CA ARG A 164 -7.66 -16.78 1.76
C ARG A 164 -8.60 -15.60 1.80
N TYR A 165 -9.75 -15.78 1.16
CA TYR A 165 -10.71 -14.74 0.89
C TYR A 165 -12.13 -15.18 1.26
N ASP A 166 -12.98 -14.20 1.55
CA ASP A 166 -14.41 -14.40 1.59
C ASP A 166 -15.04 -14.44 0.18
N LYS A 167 -16.37 -14.56 0.11
CA LYS A 167 -17.10 -14.62 -1.17
C LYS A 167 -17.10 -13.30 -1.94
N GLN A 168 -16.70 -12.21 -1.31
CA GLN A 168 -16.63 -10.86 -1.86
C GLN A 168 -15.20 -10.49 -2.25
N PHE A 169 -14.24 -11.44 -2.21
CA PHE A 169 -12.82 -11.22 -2.47
C PHE A 169 -12.15 -10.25 -1.48
N ARG A 170 -12.62 -10.21 -0.23
CA ARG A 170 -11.91 -9.55 0.86
C ARG A 170 -10.96 -10.54 1.52
N VAL A 171 -9.68 -10.18 1.65
CA VAL A 171 -8.67 -11.09 2.23
C VAL A 171 -8.94 -11.29 3.73
N GLU A 172 -9.17 -12.53 4.15
CA GLU A 172 -9.50 -12.85 5.56
C GLU A 172 -8.31 -13.42 6.33
N LYS A 173 -7.38 -14.09 5.63
CA LYS A 173 -6.30 -14.81 6.27
C LYS A 173 -5.09 -14.96 5.35
N SER A 174 -3.90 -14.95 5.92
CA SER A 174 -2.68 -15.42 5.29
C SER A 174 -1.98 -16.47 6.15
N VAL A 175 -1.19 -17.32 5.50
CA VAL A 175 -0.30 -18.29 6.16
C VAL A 175 1.07 -18.22 5.50
N ALA A 176 2.08 -17.80 6.27
CA ALA A 176 3.47 -17.66 5.86
C ALA A 176 4.32 -18.81 6.42
N ARG A 177 5.17 -19.39 5.57
CA ARG A 177 6.09 -20.48 5.92
C ARG A 177 7.41 -20.33 5.17
N GLY A 178 8.52 -20.55 5.85
CA GLY A 178 9.83 -20.29 5.28
C GLY A 178 10.97 -20.50 6.26
N SER A 179 12.16 -20.09 5.86
CA SER A 179 13.37 -20.15 6.69
C SER A 179 13.43 -19.02 7.74
N ASP A 180 12.63 -17.96 7.58
CA ASP A 180 12.54 -16.87 8.55
C ASP A 180 11.41 -17.10 9.56
N ASN A 181 11.78 -17.63 10.72
CA ASN A 181 10.85 -17.88 11.83
C ASN A 181 10.18 -16.61 12.38
N MET A 182 10.71 -15.42 12.10
CA MET A 182 10.11 -14.17 12.57
C MET A 182 8.92 -13.74 11.72
N THR A 183 8.86 -14.16 10.46
CA THR A 183 7.79 -13.82 9.51
C THR A 183 6.83 -14.98 9.27
N ASN A 184 7.18 -16.20 9.69
CA ASN A 184 6.29 -17.36 9.68
C ASN A 184 5.09 -17.19 10.61
N GLY A 185 3.95 -17.76 10.20
CA GLY A 185 2.75 -17.81 11.03
C GLY A 185 1.49 -17.48 10.26
N GLU A 186 0.45 -17.10 10.99
CA GLU A 186 -0.84 -16.73 10.42
C GLU A 186 -1.17 -15.28 10.77
N SER A 187 -1.73 -14.57 9.79
CA SER A 187 -2.38 -13.28 9.99
C SER A 187 -3.84 -13.37 9.56
N SER A 188 -4.72 -12.64 10.22
CA SER A 188 -6.15 -12.60 9.92
C SER A 188 -6.69 -11.19 9.93
N TRP A 189 -7.69 -10.94 9.09
CA TRP A 189 -8.30 -9.63 8.92
C TRP A 189 -9.82 -9.74 8.96
N ARG A 190 -10.47 -8.73 9.54
CA ARG A 190 -11.93 -8.61 9.54
C ARG A 190 -12.36 -7.34 8.84
N TRP A 191 -13.41 -7.44 8.05
CA TRP A 191 -13.95 -6.36 7.25
C TRP A 191 -15.36 -6.02 7.70
N ASN A 192 -15.70 -4.73 7.70
CA ASN A 192 -17.08 -4.31 7.87
C ASN A 192 -17.88 -4.46 6.54
N PRO A 193 -19.21 -4.29 6.56
CA PRO A 193 -20.02 -4.34 5.35
C PRO A 193 -19.67 -3.32 4.27
N GLN A 194 -18.97 -2.23 4.61
CA GLN A 194 -18.50 -1.22 3.65
C GLN A 194 -17.19 -1.61 2.95
N GLY A 195 -16.62 -2.77 3.29
CA GLY A 195 -15.35 -3.22 2.74
C GLY A 195 -14.16 -2.50 3.36
N LEU A 196 -14.26 -2.06 4.62
CA LEU A 196 -13.15 -1.46 5.37
C LEU A 196 -12.64 -2.45 6.43
N VAL A 197 -11.32 -2.53 6.62
CA VAL A 197 -10.71 -3.38 7.66
C VAL A 197 -11.05 -2.82 9.03
N THR A 198 -11.40 -3.68 9.97
CA THR A 198 -11.73 -3.30 11.36
C THR A 198 -10.78 -3.93 12.38
N LEU A 199 -10.14 -5.04 11.99
CA LEU A 199 -9.22 -5.78 12.82
C LEU A 199 -8.16 -6.45 11.93
N SER A 200 -6.90 -6.33 12.33
CA SER A 200 -5.78 -7.15 11.86
C SER A 200 -5.20 -7.88 13.07
N THR A 201 -4.89 -9.16 12.95
CA THR A 201 -4.29 -9.93 14.07
C THR A 201 -3.31 -10.97 13.56
N SER A 202 -2.18 -11.06 14.22
CA SER A 202 -1.18 -12.12 14.06
C SER A 202 -0.80 -12.70 15.43
N ALA A 203 0.18 -13.61 15.46
CA ALA A 203 0.74 -14.10 16.72
C ALA A 203 1.42 -13.00 17.57
N ARG A 204 1.83 -11.89 16.94
CA ARG A 204 2.66 -10.84 17.57
C ARG A 204 2.03 -9.47 17.53
N SER A 205 0.96 -9.28 16.76
CA SER A 205 0.36 -7.97 16.57
C SER A 205 -1.16 -8.04 16.59
N LYS A 206 -1.76 -6.91 16.97
CA LYS A 206 -3.19 -6.66 16.86
C LYS A 206 -3.42 -5.19 16.56
N ASP A 207 -4.16 -4.94 15.49
CA ASP A 207 -4.53 -3.60 15.06
C ASP A 207 -6.05 -3.49 15.00
N THR A 208 -6.61 -2.40 15.52
CA THR A 208 -8.04 -2.12 15.51
C THR A 208 -8.29 -0.76 14.88
N TYR A 209 -9.12 -0.74 13.85
CA TYR A 209 -9.45 0.43 13.05
C TYR A 209 -10.83 0.93 13.43
N SER A 210 -10.98 2.23 13.61
CA SER A 210 -12.27 2.89 13.79
C SER A 210 -12.54 3.91 12.71
N TYR A 211 -13.83 4.11 12.43
CA TYR A 211 -14.32 4.97 11.38
C TYR A 211 -15.38 5.91 11.95
N ASP A 212 -15.47 7.10 11.38
CA ASP A 212 -16.56 8.03 11.70
C ASP A 212 -17.87 7.66 11.00
N ASN A 213 -18.92 8.47 11.21
CA ASN A 213 -20.24 8.24 10.61
C ASN A 213 -20.26 8.38 9.08
N GLN A 214 -19.22 8.96 8.47
CA GLN A 214 -19.02 9.06 7.03
C GLN A 214 -18.08 7.95 6.51
N TRP A 215 -17.78 6.96 7.36
CA TRP A 215 -16.87 5.85 7.10
C TRP A 215 -15.43 6.27 6.84
N ARG A 216 -15.03 7.49 7.20
CA ARG A 216 -13.64 7.95 7.09
C ARG A 216 -12.82 7.36 8.23
N GLU A 217 -11.60 6.93 7.95
CA GLU A 217 -10.73 6.37 8.98
C GLU A 217 -10.45 7.44 10.02
N LEU A 218 -10.76 7.11 11.28
CA LEU A 218 -10.63 8.04 12.39
C LEU A 218 -9.38 7.70 13.21
N ARG A 219 -9.18 6.42 13.51
CA ARG A 219 -8.13 5.98 14.42
C ARG A 219 -7.70 4.54 14.17
N LEU A 220 -6.40 4.31 14.29
CA LEU A 220 -5.75 3.02 14.33
C LEU A 220 -5.11 2.82 15.69
N ASN A 221 -5.51 1.77 16.41
CA ASN A 221 -4.84 1.35 17.65
C ASN A 221 -4.10 0.05 17.40
N SER A 222 -2.80 0.05 17.66
CA SER A 222 -1.92 -1.09 17.40
C SER A 222 -1.20 -1.54 18.65
N THR A 223 -0.96 -2.83 18.73
CA THR A 223 -0.04 -3.44 19.71
C THR A 223 0.81 -4.45 18.97
N ALA A 224 2.12 -4.36 19.13
CA ALA A 224 3.09 -5.30 18.58
C ALA A 224 4.07 -5.75 19.67
N THR A 225 4.34 -7.05 19.75
CA THR A 225 5.24 -7.63 20.74
C THR A 225 6.39 -8.35 20.05
N THR A 226 7.61 -7.99 20.44
CA THR A 226 8.85 -8.67 20.07
C THR A 226 9.39 -9.43 21.28
N PRO A 227 10.46 -10.25 21.12
CA PRO A 227 11.12 -10.87 22.27
C PRO A 227 11.70 -9.88 23.30
N VAL A 228 11.89 -8.61 22.93
CA VAL A 228 12.58 -7.61 23.75
C VAL A 228 11.72 -6.39 24.14
N SER A 229 10.60 -6.18 23.46
CA SER A 229 9.74 -5.01 23.68
C SER A 229 8.26 -5.27 23.37
N THR A 230 7.40 -4.41 23.91
CA THR A 230 6.01 -4.27 23.47
C THR A 230 5.76 -2.82 23.06
N LEU A 231 5.41 -2.64 21.80
CA LEU A 231 5.01 -1.37 21.21
C LEU A 231 3.48 -1.25 21.25
N ARG A 232 2.99 -0.10 21.71
CA ARG A 232 1.62 0.33 21.53
C ARG A 232 1.64 1.61 20.72
N SER A 233 0.71 1.74 19.79
CA SER A 233 0.58 2.97 19.03
C SER A 233 -0.87 3.34 18.78
N VAL A 234 -1.06 4.65 18.61
CA VAL A 234 -2.33 5.28 18.28
C VAL A 234 -2.06 6.26 17.15
N ASP A 235 -2.57 5.98 15.96
CA ASP A 235 -2.62 6.93 14.86
C ASP A 235 -4.03 7.50 14.76
N GLU A 236 -4.16 8.82 14.73
CA GLU A 236 -5.43 9.52 14.63
C GLU A 236 -5.42 10.45 13.43
N CYS A 237 -6.41 10.26 12.55
CA CYS A 237 -6.58 11.14 11.41
C CYS A 237 -7.13 12.49 11.87
N GLN A 238 -6.48 13.56 11.41
CA GLN A 238 -6.78 14.94 11.77
C GLN A 238 -7.51 15.68 10.64
N LEU A 239 -7.16 15.35 9.39
CA LEU A 239 -7.73 15.96 8.20
C LEU A 239 -8.05 14.90 7.15
N TRP A 240 -9.13 15.11 6.42
CA TRP A 240 -9.52 14.29 5.29
C TRP A 240 -9.69 15.16 4.05
N ASP A 241 -9.48 14.57 2.88
CA ASP A 241 -9.92 15.19 1.63
C ASP A 241 -11.43 14.98 1.37
N GLU A 242 -11.90 15.50 0.25
CA GLU A 242 -13.32 15.45 -0.15
C GLU A 242 -13.83 14.02 -0.38
N VAL A 243 -12.95 13.06 -0.71
CA VAL A 243 -13.28 11.64 -0.92
C VAL A 243 -13.26 10.87 0.41
N GLY A 244 -12.72 11.50 1.46
CA GLY A 244 -12.65 10.95 2.80
C GLY A 244 -11.40 10.12 3.06
N ASN A 245 -10.32 10.33 2.30
CA ASN A 245 -8.99 9.80 2.61
C ASN A 245 -8.29 10.70 3.63
N CYS A 246 -7.55 10.09 4.56
CA CYS A 246 -6.77 10.85 5.53
C CYS A 246 -5.62 11.61 4.85
N THR A 247 -5.54 12.93 5.06
CA THR A 247 -4.50 13.81 4.50
C THR A 247 -3.50 14.29 5.54
N LEU A 248 -3.84 14.20 6.83
CA LEU A 248 -2.95 14.46 7.95
C LEU A 248 -3.32 13.52 9.10
N SER A 249 -2.35 12.80 9.64
CA SER A 249 -2.53 11.99 10.85
C SER A 249 -1.42 12.23 11.87
N TYR A 250 -1.74 12.00 13.14
CA TYR A 250 -0.81 12.08 14.26
C TYR A 250 -0.69 10.73 14.93
N LEU A 251 0.55 10.25 15.01
CA LEU A 251 0.91 8.97 15.58
C LEU A 251 1.61 9.19 16.92
N HIS A 252 1.09 8.57 17.96
CA HIS A 252 1.76 8.44 19.24
C HIS A 252 2.14 6.99 19.48
N GLU A 253 3.41 6.75 19.80
CA GLU A 253 3.96 5.43 20.10
C GLU A 253 4.49 5.38 21.53
N THR A 254 4.23 4.26 22.21
CA THR A 254 4.84 3.91 23.49
C THR A 254 5.44 2.53 23.37
N GLU A 255 6.76 2.41 23.51
CA GLU A 255 7.47 1.14 23.48
C GLU A 255 8.09 0.83 24.83
N VAL A 256 7.68 -0.30 25.41
CA VAL A 256 8.15 -0.75 26.71
C VAL A 256 9.18 -1.86 26.52
N PHE A 257 10.40 -1.61 26.99
CA PHE A 257 11.49 -2.58 27.10
C PHE A 257 11.66 -3.03 28.54
N ALA A 258 12.43 -4.10 28.77
CA ALA A 258 12.78 -4.54 30.12
C ALA A 258 13.52 -3.46 30.96
N LYS A 259 14.21 -2.52 30.31
CA LYS A 259 15.06 -1.51 30.96
C LYS A 259 14.51 -0.08 30.89
N GLY A 260 13.32 0.14 30.33
CA GLY A 260 12.75 1.47 30.20
C GLY A 260 11.63 1.55 29.18
N THR A 261 11.06 2.74 29.07
CA THR A 261 9.99 3.07 28.12
C THR A 261 10.46 4.20 27.21
N ILE A 262 10.13 4.10 25.92
CA ILE A 262 10.35 5.14 24.93
C ILE A 262 8.99 5.61 24.43
N GLU A 263 8.83 6.91 24.27
CA GLU A 263 7.67 7.53 23.65
C GLU A 263 8.09 8.31 22.41
N ARG A 264 7.23 8.31 21.39
CA ARG A 264 7.49 8.98 20.12
C ARG A 264 6.22 9.63 19.61
N HIS A 265 6.39 10.75 18.93
CA HIS A 265 5.33 11.48 18.26
C HIS A 265 5.71 11.68 16.80
N LEU A 266 4.89 11.17 15.90
CA LEU A 266 5.10 11.30 14.46
C LEU A 266 3.89 11.98 13.83
N SER A 267 4.10 12.55 12.66
CA SER A 267 3.05 13.15 11.86
C SER A 267 3.20 12.70 10.42
N SER A 268 2.08 12.26 9.84
CA SER A 268 2.02 11.79 8.46
C SER A 268 1.13 12.70 7.64
N ALA A 269 1.64 13.17 6.50
CA ALA A 269 0.89 13.98 5.54
C ALA A 269 0.76 13.22 4.23
N TYR A 270 -0.44 13.25 3.65
CA TYR A 270 -0.78 12.53 2.43
C TYR A 270 -1.39 13.47 1.41
N LYS A 271 -1.02 13.29 0.15
CA LYS A 271 -1.61 13.97 -1.00
C LYS A 271 -2.08 12.93 -2.01
N TYR A 272 -3.37 12.96 -2.32
CA TYR A 272 -3.99 12.12 -3.34
C TYR A 272 -4.25 12.93 -4.60
N GLN A 273 -4.01 12.31 -5.75
CA GLN A 273 -4.46 12.77 -7.05
C GLN A 273 -5.44 11.74 -7.59
N TYR A 274 -6.48 12.20 -8.29
CA TYR A 274 -7.58 11.36 -8.76
C TYR A 274 -7.71 11.46 -10.28
N TRP A 275 -8.12 10.37 -10.94
CA TRP A 275 -8.27 10.31 -12.39
C TRP A 275 -9.34 11.26 -12.96
N ASN A 276 -10.36 11.60 -12.17
CA ASN A 276 -11.48 12.44 -12.59
C ASN A 276 -11.64 13.67 -11.69
N ALA A 277 -10.52 14.29 -11.28
CA ALA A 277 -10.58 15.49 -10.45
C ALA A 277 -11.29 16.64 -11.22
N PRO A 278 -12.26 17.36 -10.61
CA PRO A 278 -13.06 18.37 -11.31
C PRO A 278 -12.24 19.46 -12.04
N ASN A 279 -10.99 19.67 -11.62
CA ASN A 279 -10.11 20.72 -12.16
C ASN A 279 -9.22 20.27 -13.35
N GLU A 280 -9.17 18.99 -13.72
CA GLU A 280 -8.40 18.56 -14.91
C GLU A 280 -9.18 18.76 -16.22
N THR A 281 -10.51 18.74 -16.17
CA THR A 281 -11.38 18.99 -17.34
C THR A 281 -11.44 20.45 -17.78
N ALA A 282 -11.00 21.41 -16.97
CA ALA A 282 -11.04 22.84 -17.32
C ALA A 282 -9.76 23.35 -18.01
N ALA A 283 -8.74 22.50 -18.18
CA ALA A 283 -7.46 22.88 -18.78
C ALA A 283 -7.28 22.36 -20.22
N GLN A 284 -8.33 21.82 -20.84
CA GLN A 284 -8.30 21.28 -22.20
C GLN A 284 -9.33 21.88 -23.16
N ASP A 285 -10.04 22.95 -22.75
CA ASP A 285 -10.91 23.75 -23.63
C ASP A 285 -10.32 25.13 -23.91
#